data_AF-A0A523K3J0-F1
#
_entry.id   AF-A0A523K3J0-F1
#
_cell.length_a   1.000
_cell.length_b   1.000
_cell.length_c   1.000
_cell.angle_alpha   90.00
_cell.angle_beta   90.00
_cell.angle_gamma   90.00
#
_symmetry.space_group_name_H-M   'P 1'
#
loop_
_entity.id
_entity.type
_entity.pdbx_description
1 polymer ?
#
loop_
_entity_poly.entity_id
_entity_poly.type
_entity_poly.pdbx_seq_one_letter_code
_entity_poly.pdbx_strand_id
1 'polypeptide(L)'
;MVEIDTYVAHLRSAGAKRIVVAGFSIGANAALGYAARREDLSGVILLAYGHVPGIPGFSRKLSDSVEKARSMIDVGEGDQTAVFTDFGGGNDTATSTANDLLSWFDPSGPATIAKNAPKVKPNTPVLCIDGSSDRWKRCGQIMWQVPRDPMNRQISVSADHMSTPSVAIQPIVDWLRELK
;
A
#
# COMPACT_ATOMS: atom_id res chain seq x y z
N MET A 1 -6.62 6.44 7.71
CA MET A 1 -6.68 5.08 8.32
C MET A 1 -7.98 4.82 9.08
N VAL A 2 -8.62 5.85 9.67
CA VAL A 2 -9.93 5.70 10.37
C VAL A 2 -10.98 4.98 9.53
N GLU A 3 -11.02 5.24 8.22
CA GLU A 3 -11.96 4.53 7.34
C GLU A 3 -11.75 3.00 7.36
N ILE A 4 -10.51 2.52 7.26
CA ILE A 4 -10.21 1.08 7.36
C ILE A 4 -10.55 0.56 8.76
N ASP A 5 -10.29 1.33 9.82
CA ASP A 5 -10.66 0.97 11.19
C ASP A 5 -12.18 0.72 11.31
N THR A 6 -13.00 1.58 10.69
CA THR A 6 -14.46 1.44 10.66
C THR A 6 -14.90 0.13 10.00
N TYR A 7 -14.32 -0.22 8.85
CA TYR A 7 -14.64 -1.50 8.18
C TYR A 7 -14.18 -2.71 8.98
N VAL A 8 -13.00 -2.64 9.61
CA VAL A 8 -12.50 -3.71 10.49
C VAL A 8 -13.43 -3.90 11.69
N ALA A 9 -13.85 -2.81 12.33
CA ALA A 9 -14.78 -2.86 13.46
C ALA A 9 -16.13 -3.48 13.05
N HIS A 10 -16.66 -3.11 11.88
CA HIS A 10 -17.87 -3.69 11.34
C HIS A 10 -17.75 -5.20 11.07
N LEU A 11 -16.65 -5.64 10.46
CA LEU A 11 -16.42 -7.07 10.20
C LEU A 11 -16.32 -7.86 11.51
N ARG A 12 -15.64 -7.32 12.52
CA ARG A 12 -15.54 -7.95 13.84
C ARG A 12 -16.88 -8.03 14.55
N SER A 13 -17.70 -6.98 14.50
CA SER A 13 -19.04 -7.00 15.10
C SER A 13 -19.97 -7.99 14.40
N ALA A 14 -19.76 -8.24 13.11
CA ALA A 14 -20.42 -9.31 12.35
C ALA A 14 -19.86 -10.72 12.64
N GLY A 15 -18.88 -10.87 13.55
CA GLY A 15 -18.34 -12.16 13.98
C GLY A 15 -17.09 -12.62 13.26
N ALA A 16 -16.46 -11.77 12.43
CA ALA A 16 -15.18 -12.11 11.80
C ALA A 16 -14.08 -12.31 12.86
N LYS A 17 -13.50 -13.52 12.89
CA LYS A 17 -12.44 -13.90 13.83
C LYS A 17 -11.04 -13.52 13.36
N ARG A 18 -10.85 -13.43 12.04
CA ARG A 18 -9.59 -13.08 11.40
C ARG A 18 -9.82 -11.91 10.46
N ILE A 19 -8.90 -10.96 10.49
CA ILE A 19 -8.94 -9.77 9.63
C ILE A 19 -7.67 -9.76 8.82
N VAL A 20 -7.82 -9.80 7.50
CA VAL A 20 -6.72 -9.65 6.55
C VAL A 20 -7.01 -8.40 5.71
N VAL A 21 -6.03 -7.51 5.61
CA VAL A 21 -6.13 -6.32 4.76
C VAL A 21 -5.35 -6.55 3.48
N ALA A 22 -6.00 -6.39 2.34
CA ALA A 22 -5.38 -6.56 1.03
C ALA A 22 -5.36 -5.24 0.28
N GLY A 23 -4.30 -5.01 -0.50
CA GLY A 23 -4.17 -3.85 -1.36
C GLY A 23 -3.53 -4.20 -2.69
N PHE A 24 -4.07 -3.64 -3.77
CA PHE A 24 -3.56 -3.75 -5.13
C PHE A 24 -2.99 -2.41 -5.60
N SER A 25 -1.87 -2.43 -6.32
CA SER A 25 -1.23 -1.23 -6.88
C SER A 25 -0.99 -0.17 -5.80
N ILE A 26 -1.52 1.05 -5.95
CA ILE A 26 -1.43 2.11 -4.95
C ILE A 26 -2.05 1.71 -3.60
N GLY A 27 -3.13 0.91 -3.62
CA GLY A 27 -3.79 0.41 -2.40
C GLY A 27 -2.90 -0.49 -1.55
N ALA A 28 -1.87 -1.11 -2.13
CA ALA A 28 -0.87 -1.87 -1.38
C ALA A 28 -0.06 -0.99 -0.41
N ASN A 29 0.15 0.30 -0.73
CA ASN A 29 0.76 1.26 0.19
C ASN A 29 -0.11 1.49 1.43
N ALA A 30 -1.44 1.60 1.25
CA ALA A 30 -2.37 1.75 2.36
C ALA A 30 -2.44 0.47 3.21
N ALA A 31 -2.50 -0.71 2.59
CA ALA A 31 -2.50 -1.99 3.29
C ALA A 31 -1.23 -2.16 4.15
N LEU A 32 -0.05 -1.91 3.57
CA LEU A 32 1.22 -1.97 4.29
C LEU A 32 1.28 -0.90 5.40
N GLY A 33 0.83 0.32 5.12
CA GLY A 33 0.77 1.40 6.11
C GLY A 33 -0.19 1.11 7.26
N TYR A 34 -1.30 0.43 7.00
CA TYR A 34 -2.26 0.00 8.01
C TYR A 34 -1.66 -1.09 8.90
N ALA A 35 -1.04 -2.11 8.30
CA ALA A 35 -0.32 -3.17 9.01
C ALA A 35 0.85 -2.66 9.86
N ALA A 36 1.44 -1.51 9.52
CA ALA A 36 2.47 -0.85 10.32
C ALA A 36 1.92 -0.10 11.56
N ARG A 37 0.61 0.17 11.61
CA ARG A 37 -0.01 1.05 12.61
C ARG A 37 -1.09 0.38 13.46
N ARG A 38 -1.58 -0.79 13.05
CA ARG A 38 -2.67 -1.50 13.72
C ARG A 38 -2.24 -2.90 14.08
N GLU A 39 -2.59 -3.28 15.29
CA GLU A 39 -2.35 -4.60 15.85
C GLU A 39 -3.53 -5.51 15.48
N ASP A 40 -3.41 -6.79 15.82
CA ASP A 40 -4.47 -7.80 15.66
C ASP A 40 -4.93 -8.09 14.22
N LEU A 41 -4.11 -7.76 13.22
CA LEU A 41 -4.29 -8.28 11.87
C LEU A 41 -3.81 -9.72 11.79
N SER A 42 -4.63 -10.58 11.19
CA SER A 42 -4.27 -11.97 10.89
C SER A 42 -3.35 -12.06 9.68
N GLY A 43 -3.17 -10.96 8.94
CA GLY A 43 -2.22 -10.86 7.84
C GLY A 43 -2.47 -9.65 6.95
N VAL A 44 -1.54 -9.42 6.03
CA VAL A 44 -1.65 -8.39 4.99
C VAL A 44 -1.25 -8.97 3.63
N ILE A 45 -2.00 -8.62 2.59
CA ILE A 45 -1.76 -9.07 1.21
C ILE A 45 -1.42 -7.86 0.35
N LEU A 46 -0.29 -7.90 -0.33
CA LEU A 46 0.20 -6.87 -1.23
C LEU A 46 0.26 -7.43 -2.65
N LEU A 47 -0.56 -6.89 -3.54
CA LEU A 47 -0.68 -7.33 -4.93
C LEU A 47 -0.10 -6.27 -5.85
N ALA A 48 0.91 -6.64 -6.65
CA ALA A 48 1.50 -5.77 -7.66
C ALA A 48 1.78 -4.35 -7.12
N TYR A 49 2.60 -4.27 -6.07
CA TYR A 49 2.80 -3.06 -5.28
C TYR A 49 3.31 -1.90 -6.17
N GLY A 50 2.45 -0.90 -6.38
CA GLY A 50 2.67 0.23 -7.29
C GLY A 50 2.67 1.57 -6.56
N HIS A 51 2.92 2.66 -7.29
CA HIS A 51 2.95 4.04 -6.77
C HIS A 51 3.87 4.19 -5.56
N VAL A 52 5.17 4.32 -5.83
CA VAL A 52 6.24 4.16 -4.83
C VAL A 52 6.90 5.50 -4.49
N PRO A 53 6.27 6.34 -3.64
CA PRO A 53 6.71 7.73 -3.40
C PRO A 53 8.14 7.84 -2.85
N GLY A 54 8.62 6.82 -2.12
CA GLY A 54 9.98 6.81 -1.57
C GLY A 54 11.08 6.42 -2.57
N ILE A 55 10.75 6.11 -3.83
CA ILE A 55 11.73 5.70 -4.84
C ILE A 55 12.15 6.91 -5.69
N PRO A 56 13.46 7.25 -5.78
CA PRO A 56 13.91 8.50 -6.40
C PRO A 56 13.40 8.77 -7.83
N GLY A 57 13.27 7.73 -8.65
CA GLY A 57 12.78 7.86 -10.03
C GLY A 57 11.27 8.15 -10.11
N PHE A 58 10.50 7.70 -9.12
CA PHE A 58 9.07 7.98 -9.02
C PHE A 58 8.83 9.33 -8.35
N SER A 59 9.50 9.60 -7.22
CA SER A 59 9.39 10.85 -6.47
C SER A 59 9.70 12.07 -7.35
N ARG A 60 10.71 11.98 -8.22
CA ARG A 60 11.07 13.05 -9.16
C ARG A 60 9.96 13.38 -10.15
N LYS A 61 9.14 12.42 -10.54
CA LYS A 61 8.02 12.66 -11.46
C LYS A 61 6.87 13.41 -10.81
N LEU A 62 6.79 13.39 -9.48
CA LEU A 62 5.74 14.03 -8.69
C LEU A 62 6.24 15.24 -7.90
N SER A 63 7.50 15.67 -8.07
CA SER A 63 8.12 16.73 -7.26
C SER A 63 7.29 18.00 -7.27
N ASP A 64 6.87 18.45 -8.45
CA ASP A 64 6.16 19.71 -8.62
C ASP A 64 4.82 19.69 -7.91
N SER A 65 4.13 18.54 -7.90
CA SER A 65 2.87 18.37 -7.20
C SER A 65 3.04 18.29 -5.70
N VAL A 66 4.08 17.60 -5.22
CA VAL A 66 4.45 17.56 -3.81
C VAL A 66 4.83 18.95 -3.30
N GLU A 67 5.59 19.73 -4.07
CA GLU A 67 5.99 21.10 -3.73
C GLU A 67 4.79 22.05 -3.74
N LYS A 68 3.90 21.93 -4.73
CA LYS A 68 2.63 22.67 -4.77
C LYS A 68 1.78 22.38 -3.54
N ALA A 69 1.61 21.11 -3.19
CA ALA A 69 0.81 20.73 -2.03
C ALA A 69 1.42 21.24 -0.70
N ARG A 70 2.75 21.19 -0.55
CA ARG A 70 3.44 21.81 0.59
C ARG A 70 3.17 23.31 0.67
N SER A 71 3.30 24.01 -0.46
CA SER A 71 3.04 25.45 -0.55
C SER A 71 1.60 25.79 -0.14
N MET A 72 0.61 25.01 -0.58
CA MET A 72 -0.80 25.18 -0.19
C MET A 72 -0.98 24.97 1.32
N ILE A 73 -0.37 23.93 1.90
CA ILE A 73 -0.45 23.66 3.34
C ILE A 73 0.19 24.80 4.16
N ASP A 74 1.33 25.31 3.72
CA ASP A 74 2.07 26.37 4.41
C ASP A 74 1.26 27.68 4.54
N VAL A 75 0.32 27.93 3.61
CA VAL A 75 -0.58 29.09 3.64
C VAL A 75 -1.98 28.77 4.20
N GLY A 76 -2.19 27.58 4.78
CA GLY A 76 -3.45 27.18 5.41
C GLY A 76 -4.51 26.63 4.44
N GLU A 77 -4.13 26.31 3.21
CA GLU A 77 -5.01 25.78 2.16
C GLU A 77 -4.91 24.24 2.02
N GLY A 78 -4.46 23.55 3.07
CA GLY A 78 -4.25 22.10 3.05
C GLY A 78 -5.47 21.28 2.64
N ASP A 79 -6.67 21.74 3.02
CA ASP A 79 -7.95 21.07 2.73
C ASP A 79 -8.63 21.60 1.45
N GLN A 80 -8.01 22.56 0.73
CA GLN A 80 -8.52 23.01 -0.55
C GLN A 80 -8.16 22.02 -1.66
N THR A 81 -9.11 21.78 -2.57
CA THR A 81 -8.89 20.92 -3.72
C THR A 81 -8.10 21.64 -4.81
N ALA A 82 -7.12 20.94 -5.38
CA ALA A 82 -6.40 21.39 -6.57
C ALA A 82 -6.14 20.22 -7.53
N VAL A 83 -5.76 20.56 -8.75
CA VAL A 83 -5.25 19.58 -9.72
C VAL A 83 -3.74 19.42 -9.52
N PHE A 84 -3.31 18.17 -9.43
CA PHE A 84 -1.93 17.76 -9.29
C PHE A 84 -1.56 16.81 -10.43
N THR A 85 -0.30 16.82 -10.84
CA THR A 85 0.27 15.80 -11.71
C THR A 85 0.27 14.46 -10.98
N ASP A 86 -0.15 13.41 -11.68
CA ASP A 86 -0.04 12.03 -11.24
C ASP A 86 0.79 11.24 -12.27
N PHE A 87 1.40 10.14 -11.83
CA PHE A 87 2.15 9.25 -12.69
C PHE A 87 1.94 7.80 -12.27
N GLY A 88 1.52 6.99 -13.23
CA GLY A 88 1.39 5.54 -13.04
C GLY A 88 -0.02 5.05 -12.81
N GLY A 89 -1.00 5.96 -12.72
CA GLY A 89 -2.43 5.67 -12.85
C GLY A 89 -2.91 5.70 -14.30
N GLY A 90 -4.22 5.60 -14.50
CA GLY A 90 -4.87 5.73 -15.81
C GLY A 90 -4.99 7.17 -16.31
N ASN A 91 -4.71 8.16 -15.45
CA ASN A 91 -4.73 9.59 -15.75
C ASN A 91 -3.40 10.23 -15.36
N ASP A 92 -3.01 11.29 -16.07
CA ASP A 92 -1.79 12.07 -15.78
C ASP A 92 -2.02 13.15 -14.70
N THR A 93 -3.24 13.25 -14.17
CA THR A 93 -3.59 14.19 -13.11
C THR A 93 -4.54 13.57 -12.09
N ALA A 94 -4.48 14.10 -10.88
CA ALA A 94 -5.39 13.81 -9.79
C ALA A 94 -5.96 15.13 -9.23
N THR A 95 -7.28 15.15 -8.95
CA THR A 95 -7.90 16.24 -8.19
C THR A 95 -8.08 15.77 -6.75
N SER A 96 -7.41 16.42 -5.80
CA SER A 96 -7.45 16.08 -4.38
C SER A 96 -7.21 17.31 -3.52
N THR A 97 -7.35 17.19 -2.20
CA THR A 97 -6.77 18.19 -1.29
C THR A 97 -5.24 18.10 -1.30
N ALA A 98 -4.56 19.17 -0.86
CA ALA A 98 -3.11 19.16 -0.70
C ALA A 98 -2.66 18.19 0.42
N ASN A 99 -3.43 18.11 1.50
CA ASN A 99 -3.22 17.16 2.59
C ASN A 99 -3.29 15.71 2.10
N ASP A 100 -4.30 15.37 1.29
CA ASP A 100 -4.43 14.04 0.72
C ASP A 100 -3.26 13.71 -0.21
N LEU A 101 -2.92 14.62 -1.12
CA LEU A 101 -1.81 14.41 -2.05
C LEU A 101 -0.51 14.08 -1.29
N LEU A 102 -0.14 14.89 -0.29
CA LEU A 102 1.09 14.65 0.48
C LEU A 102 1.04 13.35 1.28
N SER A 103 -0.13 12.96 1.78
CA SER A 103 -0.28 11.69 2.50
C SER A 103 0.10 10.48 1.63
N TRP A 104 -0.13 10.56 0.31
CA TRP A 104 0.20 9.52 -0.64
C TRP A 104 1.57 9.66 -1.28
N PHE A 105 2.00 10.89 -1.58
CA PHE A 105 3.12 11.12 -2.49
C PHE A 105 4.37 11.76 -1.87
N ASP A 106 4.33 12.18 -0.60
CA ASP A 106 5.55 12.63 0.08
C ASP A 106 6.56 11.45 0.16
N PRO A 107 7.80 11.62 -0.35
CA PRO A 107 8.83 10.56 -0.30
C PRO A 107 9.26 10.15 1.11
N SER A 108 9.01 10.99 2.09
CA SER A 108 9.18 10.76 3.54
C SER A 108 7.84 10.50 4.26
N GLY A 109 6.76 10.49 3.48
CA GLY A 109 5.38 10.41 3.90
C GLY A 109 4.94 9.05 4.41
N PRO A 110 3.67 8.95 4.84
CA PRO A 110 3.13 7.77 5.50
C PRO A 110 2.90 6.58 4.55
N ALA A 111 3.00 6.75 3.24
CA ALA A 111 2.77 5.70 2.23
C ALA A 111 4.04 4.97 1.76
N THR A 112 5.22 5.24 2.30
CA THR A 112 6.48 4.69 1.76
C THR A 112 6.82 3.30 2.33
N ILE A 113 7.46 2.45 1.53
CA ILE A 113 7.92 1.11 1.98
C ILE A 113 8.85 1.25 3.19
N ALA A 114 9.86 2.13 3.10
CA ALA A 114 10.87 2.30 4.14
C ALA A 114 10.30 2.72 5.50
N LYS A 115 9.19 3.46 5.51
CA LYS A 115 8.55 3.90 6.76
C LYS A 115 7.66 2.83 7.38
N ASN A 116 7.12 1.93 6.56
CA ASN A 116 6.07 1.00 6.98
C ASN A 116 6.52 -0.45 7.09
N ALA A 117 7.29 -0.98 6.14
CA ALA A 117 7.68 -2.40 6.14
C ALA A 117 8.40 -2.82 7.44
N PRO A 118 9.41 -2.08 7.96
CA PRO A 118 10.05 -2.43 9.23
C PRO A 118 9.13 -2.34 10.46
N LYS A 119 7.97 -1.71 10.32
CA LYS A 119 7.04 -1.42 11.42
C LYS A 119 5.77 -2.26 11.38
N VAL A 120 5.65 -3.19 10.42
CA VAL A 120 4.56 -4.17 10.41
C VAL A 120 4.46 -4.81 11.79
N LYS A 121 3.25 -4.82 12.35
CA LYS A 121 3.05 -5.25 13.73
C LYS A 121 3.36 -6.75 13.91
N PRO A 122 3.82 -7.17 15.10
CA PRO A 122 4.04 -8.58 15.40
C PRO A 122 2.79 -9.43 15.09
N ASN A 123 3.01 -10.70 14.74
CA ASN A 123 1.96 -11.67 14.39
C ASN A 123 1.08 -11.27 13.19
N THR A 124 1.53 -10.30 12.37
CA THR A 124 0.88 -9.92 11.12
C THR A 124 1.73 -10.40 9.94
N PRO A 125 1.53 -11.64 9.45
CA PRO A 125 2.30 -12.14 8.33
C PRO A 125 1.95 -11.40 7.03
N VAL A 126 2.96 -11.28 6.16
CA VAL A 126 2.88 -10.56 4.89
C VAL A 126 2.93 -11.56 3.74
N LEU A 127 1.89 -11.55 2.91
CA LEU A 127 1.91 -12.14 1.58
C LEU A 127 2.13 -11.02 0.56
N CYS A 128 3.25 -11.07 -0.16
CA CYS A 128 3.53 -10.13 -1.24
C CYS A 128 3.64 -10.87 -2.56
N ILE A 129 2.89 -10.41 -3.56
CA ILE A 129 2.79 -11.03 -4.88
C ILE A 129 3.14 -10.02 -5.97
N ASP A 130 4.21 -10.31 -6.71
CA ASP A 130 4.58 -9.55 -7.91
C ASP A 130 4.07 -10.26 -9.18
N GLY A 131 3.61 -9.49 -10.17
CA GLY A 131 3.43 -9.97 -11.53
C GLY A 131 4.78 -10.08 -12.25
N SER A 132 5.06 -11.20 -12.91
CA SER A 132 6.34 -11.43 -13.60
C SER A 132 6.64 -10.43 -14.70
N SER A 133 5.59 -9.85 -15.31
CA SER A 133 5.67 -8.85 -16.38
C SER A 133 5.30 -7.45 -15.88
N ASP A 134 5.03 -7.29 -14.58
CA ASP A 134 4.85 -5.97 -13.99
C ASP A 134 6.18 -5.23 -13.94
N ARG A 135 6.15 -3.94 -14.30
CA ARG A 135 7.29 -3.03 -14.19
C ARG A 135 7.65 -2.72 -12.74
N TRP A 136 6.73 -2.94 -11.79
CA TRP A 136 6.91 -2.67 -10.37
C TRP A 136 7.07 -3.97 -9.57
N LYS A 137 8.29 -4.52 -9.52
CA LYS A 137 8.61 -5.68 -8.67
C LYS A 137 9.19 -5.21 -7.35
N ARG A 138 8.42 -5.34 -6.26
CA ARG A 138 8.76 -4.74 -4.95
C ARG A 138 8.80 -5.74 -3.82
N CYS A 139 8.30 -6.96 -4.02
CA CYS A 139 8.19 -7.89 -2.92
C CYS A 139 9.55 -8.25 -2.33
N GLY A 140 10.62 -8.39 -3.12
CA GLY A 140 11.96 -8.62 -2.57
C GLY A 140 12.41 -7.53 -1.58
N GLN A 141 12.18 -6.25 -1.92
CA GLN A 141 12.51 -5.13 -1.05
C GLN A 141 11.64 -5.12 0.23
N ILE A 142 10.33 -5.31 0.08
CA ILE A 142 9.39 -5.30 1.20
C ILE A 142 9.74 -6.45 2.16
N MET A 143 9.90 -7.65 1.64
CA MET A 143 10.14 -8.87 2.42
C MET A 143 11.48 -8.88 3.14
N TRP A 144 12.46 -8.13 2.62
CA TRP A 144 13.73 -7.89 3.32
C TRP A 144 13.58 -6.99 4.56
N GLN A 145 12.57 -6.12 4.58
CA GLN A 145 12.37 -5.12 5.64
C GLN A 145 11.33 -5.53 6.70
N VAL A 146 10.34 -6.32 6.32
CA VAL A 146 9.29 -6.75 7.27
C VAL A 146 9.87 -7.63 8.38
N PRO A 147 9.35 -7.54 9.62
CA PRO A 147 9.72 -8.46 10.68
C PRO A 147 9.53 -9.93 10.25
N ARG A 148 10.44 -10.80 10.70
CA ARG A 148 10.38 -12.22 10.37
C ARG A 148 9.12 -12.85 10.96
N ASP A 149 8.39 -13.57 10.12
CA ASP A 149 7.25 -14.40 10.48
C ASP A 149 7.30 -15.67 9.61
N PRO A 150 7.06 -16.88 10.15
CA PRO A 150 7.09 -18.12 9.37
C PRO A 150 6.06 -18.18 8.23
N MET A 151 4.98 -17.39 8.33
CA MET A 151 3.93 -17.27 7.31
C MET A 151 4.20 -16.14 6.31
N ASN A 152 5.28 -15.38 6.45
CA ASN A 152 5.70 -14.45 5.40
C ASN A 152 5.97 -15.22 4.10
N ARG A 153 5.40 -14.73 2.98
CA ARG A 153 5.56 -15.32 1.65
C ARG A 153 5.75 -14.25 0.57
N GLN A 154 6.74 -14.48 -0.28
CA GLN A 154 6.91 -13.76 -1.54
C GLN A 154 6.55 -14.71 -2.69
N ILE A 155 5.67 -14.27 -3.58
CA ILE A 155 5.26 -15.06 -4.74
C ILE A 155 5.43 -14.20 -6.00
N SER A 156 5.84 -14.84 -7.10
CA SER A 156 5.77 -14.24 -8.44
C SER A 156 4.78 -15.06 -9.27
N VAL A 157 3.83 -14.40 -9.92
CA VAL A 157 2.86 -15.04 -10.81
C VAL A 157 3.07 -14.60 -12.26
N SER A 158 2.71 -15.43 -13.24
CA SER A 158 2.80 -15.06 -14.65
C SER A 158 1.67 -14.10 -15.02
N ALA A 159 1.91 -12.81 -14.81
CA ALA A 159 0.92 -11.75 -14.97
C ALA A 159 1.59 -10.39 -15.20
N ASP A 160 0.86 -9.46 -15.81
CA ASP A 160 1.17 -8.04 -15.82
C ASP A 160 0.56 -7.34 -14.58
N HIS A 161 0.71 -6.01 -14.51
CA HIS A 161 0.18 -5.23 -13.39
C HIS A 161 -1.32 -5.46 -13.17
N MET A 162 -2.13 -5.43 -14.23
CA MET A 162 -3.59 -5.47 -14.14
C MET A 162 -4.14 -6.87 -13.92
N SER A 163 -3.49 -7.88 -14.46
CA SER A 163 -3.91 -9.29 -14.35
C SER A 163 -3.40 -9.97 -13.07
N THR A 164 -2.46 -9.37 -12.34
CA THR A 164 -1.90 -9.95 -11.10
C THR A 164 -2.98 -10.35 -10.09
N PRO A 165 -3.98 -9.52 -9.74
CA PRO A 165 -5.01 -9.93 -8.78
C PRO A 165 -5.77 -11.20 -9.20
N SER A 166 -6.14 -11.31 -10.48
CA SER A 166 -6.90 -12.45 -11.00
C SER A 166 -6.07 -13.74 -11.04
N VAL A 167 -4.79 -13.65 -11.45
CA VAL A 167 -3.89 -14.81 -11.50
C VAL A 167 -3.47 -15.25 -10.09
N ALA A 168 -3.42 -14.32 -9.14
CA ALA A 168 -3.00 -14.58 -7.77
C ALA A 168 -4.08 -15.22 -6.88
N ILE A 169 -5.32 -15.41 -7.36
CA ILE A 169 -6.43 -15.95 -6.55
C ILE A 169 -6.04 -17.26 -5.84
N GLN A 170 -5.50 -18.23 -6.58
CA GLN A 170 -5.17 -19.53 -5.98
C GLN A 170 -4.04 -19.43 -4.95
N PRO A 171 -2.89 -18.79 -5.24
CA PRO A 171 -1.87 -18.50 -4.23
C PRO A 171 -2.38 -17.79 -2.96
N ILE A 172 -3.30 -16.84 -3.12
CA ILE A 172 -3.93 -16.13 -2.00
C ILE A 172 -4.77 -17.10 -1.17
N VAL A 173 -5.64 -17.88 -1.81
CA VAL A 173 -6.50 -18.85 -1.13
C VAL A 173 -5.68 -19.87 -0.36
N ASP A 174 -4.59 -20.36 -0.94
CA ASP A 174 -3.72 -21.34 -0.28
C ASP A 174 -3.03 -20.74 0.94
N TRP A 175 -2.48 -19.54 0.82
CA TRP A 175 -1.90 -18.83 1.96
C TRP A 175 -2.92 -18.54 3.07
N LEU A 176 -4.15 -18.11 2.71
CA LEU A 176 -5.22 -17.87 3.67
C LEU A 176 -5.65 -19.14 4.42
N ARG A 177 -5.57 -20.32 3.81
CA ARG A 177 -5.86 -21.61 4.47
C ARG A 177 -4.79 -22.02 5.48
N GLU A 178 -3.56 -21.54 5.29
CA GLU A 178 -2.45 -21.78 6.22
C GLU A 178 -2.49 -20.83 7.44
N LEU A 179 -3.21 -19.70 7.34
CA LEU A 179 -3.40 -18.78 8.47
C LEU A 179 -4.16 -19.47 9.61
N LYS A 180 -3.46 -19.63 10.74
CA LYS A 180 -4.01 -20.23 11.95
C LYS A 180 -4.90 -19.28 12.74
#